data_AF-A0A085WKD3-F1
#
_entry.id   AF-A0A085WKD3-F1
#
_cell.length_a   1.000
_cell.length_b   1.000
_cell.length_c   1.000
_cell.angle_alpha   90.00
_cell.angle_beta   90.00
_cell.angle_gamma   90.00
#
_symmetry.space_group_name_H-M   'P 1'
#
loop_
_entity.id
_entity.type
_entity.pdbx_description
1 polymer ?
#
loop_
_entity_poly.entity_id
_entity_poly.type
_entity_poly.pdbx_seq_one_letter_code
_entity_poly.pdbx_strand_id
1 'polypeptide(L)'
;MPVSVLLVEGKLDAEVLNPVLGLAPVRLTLETGGSKSSLKPKARDRRQGSAGVVACYLRDRDFDFDPPASAALPVVDAQLETGVVLGWRWCRHELESYLLEPRLVEAATGWSAADYSKELLAAAQRLLPYTAARWAVGIARRSLPPFTELPTRPSELTNEIQLPPDCSQVACFAWVQQHVGAFRQQVEATLDGTVLQASLNERMQRLSGLTAIDDVLIWYSGKDLLAALSPLIATRPEANPKVFRRQLSRWIQDRPQDAVALFPEWQALLVALANN
;
A
#
# COMPACT_ATOMS: atom_id res chain seq x y z
N MET A 1 10.94 22.07 4.16
CA MET A 1 9.76 22.92 4.46
C MET A 1 8.59 22.05 4.86
N PRO A 2 7.89 22.35 5.97
CA PRO A 2 6.76 21.55 6.44
C PRO A 2 5.74 21.23 5.35
N VAL A 3 5.22 20.01 5.37
CA VAL A 3 4.13 19.60 4.49
C VAL A 3 2.88 20.41 4.81
N SER A 4 2.32 21.09 3.80
CA SER A 4 1.11 21.91 3.95
C SER A 4 -0.14 21.18 3.45
N VAL A 5 0.02 20.21 2.55
CA VAL A 5 -1.06 19.37 2.01
C VAL A 5 -0.61 17.91 2.00
N LEU A 6 -1.41 17.01 2.58
CA LEU A 6 -1.23 15.57 2.45
C LEU A 6 -2.40 14.97 1.68
N LEU A 7 -2.10 14.29 0.57
CA LEU A 7 -3.06 13.54 -0.20
C LEU A 7 -3.13 12.10 0.32
N VAL A 8 -4.33 11.58 0.55
CA VAL A 8 -4.58 10.18 0.94
C VAL A 8 -5.54 9.50 -0.03
N GLU A 9 -5.59 8.17 -0.03
CA GLU A 9 -6.38 7.42 -1.02
C GLU A 9 -7.88 7.60 -0.86
N GLY A 10 -8.39 7.31 0.34
CA GLY A 10 -9.80 7.12 0.59
C GLY A 10 -10.39 7.98 1.70
N LYS A 11 -11.71 7.86 1.83
CA LYS A 11 -12.47 8.53 2.88
C LYS A 11 -12.12 8.01 4.27
N LEU A 12 -11.88 6.71 4.41
CA LEU A 12 -11.51 6.13 5.70
C LEU A 12 -10.15 6.68 6.19
N ASP A 13 -9.17 6.80 5.28
CA ASP A 13 -7.88 7.44 5.55
C ASP A 13 -8.08 8.85 6.10
N ALA A 14 -8.89 9.64 5.40
CA ALA A 14 -9.19 11.00 5.82
C ALA A 14 -9.88 11.03 7.21
N GLU A 15 -10.86 10.16 7.44
CA GLU A 15 -11.61 10.09 8.70
C GLU A 15 -10.76 9.68 9.90
N VAL A 16 -9.81 8.76 9.71
CA VAL A 16 -8.96 8.25 10.80
C VAL A 16 -7.75 9.16 11.03
N LEU A 17 -7.14 9.69 9.96
CA LEU A 17 -5.91 10.45 10.06
C LEU A 17 -6.13 11.93 10.37
N ASN A 18 -7.27 12.53 9.98
CA ASN A 18 -7.47 13.96 10.22
C ASN A 18 -7.30 14.39 11.70
N PRO A 19 -7.88 13.67 12.69
CA PRO A 19 -7.64 13.98 14.11
C PRO A 19 -6.19 13.77 14.54
N VAL A 20 -5.53 12.73 14.03
CA VAL A 20 -4.13 12.40 14.32
C VAL A 20 -3.18 13.47 13.78
N LEU A 21 -3.40 13.90 12.54
CA LEU A 21 -2.60 14.93 11.88
C LEU A 21 -2.84 16.32 12.49
N GLY A 22 -3.99 16.54 13.13
CA GLY A 22 -4.23 17.73 13.96
C GLY A 22 -3.28 17.88 15.15
N LEU A 23 -2.56 16.82 15.52
CA LEU A 23 -1.51 16.86 16.55
C LEU A 23 -0.14 17.29 16.00
N ALA A 24 0.02 17.39 14.68
CA ALA A 24 1.28 17.84 14.10
C ALA A 24 1.57 19.28 14.53
N PRO A 25 2.86 19.65 14.73
CA PRO A 25 3.24 21.03 15.09
C PRO A 25 3.07 22.01 13.91
N VAL A 26 2.53 21.55 12.78
CA VAL A 26 2.41 22.29 11.53
C VAL A 26 0.97 22.22 11.02
N ARG A 27 0.49 23.34 10.45
CA ARG A 27 -0.86 23.38 9.88
C ARG A 27 -0.87 22.65 8.55
N LEU A 28 -1.51 21.49 8.54
CA LEU A 28 -1.63 20.61 7.39
C LEU A 28 -3.09 20.48 6.96
N THR A 29 -3.33 20.46 5.64
CA THR A 29 -4.63 20.11 5.05
C THR A 29 -4.58 18.68 4.54
N LEU A 30 -5.54 17.85 4.93
CA LEU A 30 -5.69 16.50 4.42
C LEU A 30 -6.72 16.49 3.29
N GLU A 31 -6.36 15.93 2.14
CA GLU A 31 -7.24 15.85 0.96
C GLU A 31 -7.29 14.41 0.43
N THR A 32 -8.44 13.98 -0.06
CA THR A 32 -8.55 12.71 -0.78
C THR A 32 -8.01 12.88 -2.19
N GLY A 33 -6.89 12.23 -2.50
CA GLY A 33 -6.27 12.24 -3.81
C GLY A 33 -6.84 11.20 -4.77
N GLY A 34 -7.59 10.19 -4.29
CA GLY A 34 -8.22 9.16 -5.11
C GLY A 34 -7.34 7.93 -5.29
N SER A 35 -7.29 7.35 -6.49
CA SER A 35 -6.54 6.11 -6.72
C SER A 35 -5.03 6.30 -6.49
N LYS A 36 -4.36 5.20 -6.13
CA LYS A 36 -2.90 5.09 -5.98
C LYS A 36 -2.09 5.69 -7.12
N SER A 37 -2.51 5.42 -8.36
CA SER A 37 -1.84 5.93 -9.56
C SER A 37 -1.95 7.46 -9.71
N SER A 38 -2.93 8.09 -9.07
CA SER A 38 -3.17 9.54 -9.16
C SER A 38 -2.48 10.36 -8.06
N LEU A 39 -2.08 9.74 -6.94
CA LEU A 39 -1.51 10.45 -5.79
C LEU A 39 -0.18 11.14 -6.12
N LYS A 40 0.76 10.38 -6.70
CA LYS A 40 2.09 10.89 -7.07
C LYS A 40 2.03 12.06 -8.08
N PRO A 41 1.32 11.96 -9.23
CA PRO A 41 1.22 13.08 -10.15
C PRO A 41 0.50 14.27 -9.52
N LYS A 42 -0.60 14.08 -8.78
CA LYS A 42 -1.30 15.18 -8.11
C LYS A 42 -0.43 15.92 -7.10
N ALA A 43 0.35 15.20 -6.28
CA ALA A 43 1.27 15.83 -5.33
C ALA A 43 2.33 16.67 -6.05
N ARG A 44 2.85 16.18 -7.18
CA ARG A 44 3.81 16.91 -8.02
C ARG A 44 3.17 18.16 -8.62
N ASP A 45 2.02 18.03 -9.26
CA ASP A 45 1.32 19.12 -9.93
C ASP A 45 0.94 20.22 -8.92
N ARG A 46 0.53 19.83 -7.71
CA ARG A 46 0.17 20.77 -6.64
C ARG A 46 1.36 21.61 -6.16
N ARG A 47 2.56 21.03 -6.10
CA ARG A 47 3.80 21.78 -5.80
C ARG A 47 4.17 22.75 -6.90
N GLN A 48 3.96 22.37 -8.16
CA GLN A 48 4.30 23.22 -9.32
C GLN A 48 3.31 24.37 -9.49
N GLY A 49 2.02 24.12 -9.25
CA GLY A 49 0.95 25.10 -9.48
C GLY A 49 0.74 26.13 -8.37
N SER A 50 1.46 26.05 -7.25
CA SER A 50 1.24 26.98 -6.12
C SER A 50 2.54 27.23 -5.36
N ALA A 51 3.09 28.45 -5.49
CA ALA A 51 4.28 28.86 -4.77
C ALA A 51 4.08 28.71 -3.25
N GLY A 52 5.04 28.07 -2.58
CA GLY A 52 5.01 27.84 -1.13
C GLY A 52 4.15 26.66 -0.66
N VAL A 53 3.47 25.93 -1.56
CA VAL A 53 2.74 24.71 -1.18
C VAL A 53 3.67 23.50 -1.23
N VAL A 54 3.82 22.82 -0.10
CA VAL A 54 4.53 21.54 -0.01
C VAL A 54 3.49 20.43 0.07
N ALA A 55 3.08 19.92 -1.09
CA ALA A 55 2.13 18.81 -1.18
C ALA A 55 2.85 17.46 -1.15
N CYS A 56 2.39 16.53 -0.33
CA CYS A 56 2.86 15.14 -0.31
C CYS A 56 1.69 14.18 -0.43
N TYR A 57 1.96 12.89 -0.53
CA TYR A 57 0.94 11.86 -0.41
C TYR A 57 1.32 10.76 0.58
N LEU A 58 0.31 10.04 1.05
CA LEU A 58 0.42 8.83 1.83
C LEU A 58 -0.50 7.77 1.24
N ARG A 59 0.01 6.55 1.10
CA ARG A 59 -0.71 5.46 0.44
C ARG A 59 -0.57 4.13 1.15
N ASP A 60 -1.52 3.24 0.89
CA ASP A 60 -1.46 1.84 1.29
C ASP A 60 -0.34 1.12 0.54
N ARG A 61 0.32 0.21 1.26
CA ARG A 61 1.39 -0.63 0.70
C ARG A 61 0.84 -1.66 -0.26
N ASP A 62 -0.28 -2.27 0.09
CA ASP A 62 -0.84 -3.43 -0.61
C ASP A 62 0.19 -4.54 -0.89
N PHE A 63 -0.16 -5.43 -1.82
CA PHE A 63 0.74 -6.34 -2.51
C PHE A 63 1.60 -5.63 -3.58
N ASP A 64 1.78 -4.31 -3.51
CA ASP A 64 2.65 -3.56 -4.43
C ASP A 64 4.10 -3.52 -3.95
N PHE A 65 4.35 -3.75 -2.65
CA PHE A 65 5.69 -3.72 -2.09
C PHE A 65 5.83 -4.79 -1.02
N ASP A 66 7.01 -5.38 -0.94
CA ASP A 66 7.33 -6.31 0.15
C ASP A 66 7.31 -5.57 1.51
N PRO A 67 6.92 -6.27 2.59
CA PRO A 67 6.84 -5.64 3.89
C PRO A 67 8.22 -5.24 4.40
N PRO A 68 8.32 -4.09 5.09
CA PRO A 68 9.56 -3.73 5.78
C PRO A 68 9.80 -4.68 6.95
N ALA A 69 11.07 -4.75 7.40
CA ALA A 69 11.43 -5.54 8.57
C ALA A 69 10.82 -5.01 9.89
N SER A 70 10.38 -3.75 9.91
CA SER A 70 9.79 -3.10 11.08
C SER A 70 8.68 -2.13 10.67
N ALA A 71 7.62 -2.05 11.48
CA ALA A 71 6.54 -1.08 11.36
C ALA A 71 6.75 0.18 12.22
N ALA A 72 7.99 0.63 12.38
CA ALA A 72 8.32 1.78 13.22
C ALA A 72 8.36 3.11 12.46
N LEU A 73 8.66 3.11 11.16
CA LEU A 73 8.88 4.31 10.37
C LEU A 73 8.14 4.20 9.03
N PRO A 74 7.39 5.23 8.60
CA PRO A 74 6.75 5.20 7.30
C PRO A 74 7.81 5.11 6.20
N VAL A 75 7.54 4.33 5.16
CA VAL A 75 8.54 4.08 4.11
C VAL A 75 8.38 5.12 3.01
N VAL A 76 9.50 5.73 2.58
CA VAL A 76 9.48 6.67 1.46
C VAL A 76 9.02 5.97 0.19
N ASP A 77 7.98 6.52 -0.45
CA ASP A 77 7.39 5.98 -1.66
C ASP A 77 7.98 6.59 -2.93
N ALA A 78 8.15 7.91 -2.93
CA ALA A 78 8.80 8.61 -4.02
C ALA A 78 9.53 9.85 -3.53
N GLN A 79 10.57 10.20 -4.27
CA GLN A 79 11.30 11.45 -4.14
C GLN A 79 11.34 12.17 -5.49
N LEU A 80 11.53 13.48 -5.46
CA LEU A 80 11.94 14.26 -6.62
C LEU A 80 13.43 14.01 -6.89
N GLU A 81 13.91 14.35 -8.08
CA GLU A 81 15.34 14.26 -8.44
C GLU A 81 16.24 15.04 -7.48
N THR A 82 15.72 16.12 -6.91
CA THR A 82 16.35 16.93 -5.85
C THR A 82 16.50 16.21 -4.49
N GLY A 83 15.99 14.98 -4.34
CA GLY A 83 15.97 14.22 -3.09
C GLY A 83 14.80 14.53 -2.15
N VAL A 84 14.01 15.58 -2.42
CA VAL A 84 12.85 15.95 -1.60
C VAL A 84 11.77 14.86 -1.66
N VAL A 85 11.28 14.41 -0.51
CA VAL A 85 10.23 13.39 -0.42
C VAL A 85 8.92 13.91 -0.98
N LEU A 86 8.31 13.11 -1.86
CA LEU A 86 7.03 13.39 -2.50
C LEU A 86 5.88 12.60 -1.84
N GLY A 87 6.18 11.46 -1.22
CA GLY A 87 5.19 10.72 -0.45
C GLY A 87 5.77 9.53 0.28
N TRP A 88 4.92 8.95 1.12
CA TRP A 88 5.19 7.79 1.96
C TRP A 88 4.18 6.68 1.69
N ARG A 89 4.50 5.47 2.15
CA ARG A 89 3.59 4.34 2.24
C ARG A 89 3.61 3.76 3.66
N TRP A 90 2.49 3.17 4.04
CA TRP A 90 2.36 2.44 5.31
C TRP A 90 3.29 1.21 5.36
N CYS A 91 3.76 0.86 6.56
CA CYS A 91 4.45 -0.40 6.79
C CYS A 91 3.48 -1.57 6.83
N ARG A 92 2.35 -1.41 7.52
CA ARG A 92 1.26 -2.38 7.45
C ARG A 92 0.60 -2.30 6.06
N HIS A 93 -0.15 -3.35 5.71
CA HIS A 93 -0.68 -3.51 4.36
C HIS A 93 -1.54 -2.30 3.92
N GLU A 94 -2.40 -1.82 4.81
CA GLU A 94 -3.36 -0.75 4.60
C GLU A 94 -3.84 -0.17 5.94
N LEU A 95 -4.58 0.94 5.93
CA LEU A 95 -5.07 1.57 7.16
C LEU A 95 -5.91 0.61 8.04
N GLU A 96 -6.72 -0.27 7.44
CA GLU A 96 -7.50 -1.26 8.21
C GLU A 96 -6.62 -2.16 9.07
N SER A 97 -5.37 -2.45 8.69
CA SER A 97 -4.45 -3.24 9.50
C SER A 97 -4.05 -2.56 10.81
N TYR A 98 -4.14 -1.23 10.91
CA TYR A 98 -3.94 -0.50 12.18
C TYR A 98 -5.17 -0.60 13.08
N LEU A 99 -6.37 -0.59 12.49
CA LEU A 99 -7.62 -0.74 13.25
C LEU A 99 -7.69 -2.10 13.95
N LEU A 100 -7.05 -3.13 13.41
CA LEU A 100 -7.02 -4.48 14.01
C LEU A 100 -5.95 -4.67 15.10
N GLU A 101 -5.29 -3.60 15.56
CA GLU A 101 -4.36 -3.66 16.69
C GLU A 101 -5.07 -4.14 17.98
N PRO A 102 -4.63 -5.23 18.63
CA PRO A 102 -5.33 -5.80 19.79
C PRO A 102 -5.55 -4.80 20.94
N ARG A 103 -4.56 -3.96 21.23
CA ARG A 103 -4.68 -2.94 22.29
C ARG A 103 -5.73 -1.88 21.96
N LEU A 104 -5.82 -1.49 20.69
CA LEU A 104 -6.85 -0.58 20.22
C LEU A 104 -8.24 -1.22 20.29
N VAL A 105 -8.36 -2.49 19.87
CA VAL A 105 -9.61 -3.25 19.92
C VAL A 105 -10.11 -3.38 21.37
N GLU A 106 -9.23 -3.71 22.30
CA GLU A 106 -9.54 -3.77 23.72
C GLU A 106 -10.02 -2.41 24.25
N ALA A 107 -9.27 -1.34 23.98
CA ALA A 107 -9.63 0.00 24.45
C ALA A 107 -10.95 0.52 23.86
N ALA A 108 -11.29 0.11 22.63
CA ALA A 108 -12.49 0.58 21.93
C ALA A 108 -13.74 -0.26 22.20
N THR A 109 -13.59 -1.56 22.50
CA THR A 109 -14.70 -2.54 22.54
C THR A 109 -14.78 -3.34 23.83
N GLY A 110 -13.75 -3.28 24.69
CA GLY A 110 -13.63 -4.15 25.86
C GLY A 110 -13.32 -5.61 25.52
N TRP A 111 -13.04 -5.95 24.26
CA TRP A 111 -12.56 -7.27 23.90
C TRP A 111 -11.11 -7.43 24.33
N SER A 112 -10.89 -8.25 25.38
CA SER A 112 -9.57 -8.70 25.86
C SER A 112 -8.55 -8.83 24.73
N ALA A 113 -7.46 -8.05 24.81
CA ALA A 113 -6.42 -8.03 23.79
C ALA A 113 -5.79 -9.42 23.60
N ALA A 114 -5.65 -10.18 24.69
CA ALA A 114 -5.11 -11.54 24.66
C ALA A 114 -6.02 -12.52 23.91
N ASP A 115 -7.33 -12.47 24.14
CA ASP A 115 -8.26 -13.37 23.47
C ASP A 115 -8.49 -12.96 22.02
N TYR A 116 -8.60 -11.66 21.76
CA TYR A 116 -8.66 -11.14 20.39
C TYR A 116 -7.41 -11.52 19.57
N SER A 117 -6.21 -11.47 20.17
CA SER A 117 -4.97 -11.88 19.51
C SER A 117 -4.99 -13.34 19.08
N LYS A 118 -5.53 -14.25 19.91
CA LYS A 118 -5.69 -15.67 19.54
C LYS A 118 -6.60 -15.83 18.33
N GLU A 119 -7.73 -15.12 18.32
CA GLU A 119 -8.69 -15.17 17.21
C GLU A 119 -8.12 -14.57 15.93
N LEU A 120 -7.32 -13.50 16.04
CA LEU A 120 -6.62 -12.87 14.92
C LEU A 120 -5.57 -13.82 14.32
N LEU A 121 -4.79 -14.53 15.14
CA LEU A 121 -3.87 -15.59 14.68
C LEU A 121 -4.63 -16.73 13.99
N ALA A 122 -5.73 -17.19 14.58
CA ALA A 122 -6.56 -18.23 13.97
C ALA A 122 -7.14 -17.77 12.62
N ALA A 123 -7.55 -16.51 12.51
CA ALA A 123 -8.01 -15.92 11.25
C ALA A 123 -6.89 -15.88 10.20
N ALA A 124 -5.67 -15.47 10.58
CA ALA A 124 -4.51 -15.47 9.70
C ALA A 124 -4.14 -16.88 9.20
N GLN A 125 -4.22 -17.89 10.08
CA GLN A 125 -3.99 -19.29 9.70
C GLN A 125 -5.02 -19.79 8.68
N ARG A 126 -6.31 -19.46 8.86
CA ARG A 126 -7.37 -19.80 7.89
C ARG A 126 -7.13 -19.14 6.52
N LEU A 127 -6.62 -17.91 6.51
CA LEU A 127 -6.36 -17.13 5.30
C LEU A 127 -5.03 -17.49 4.62
N LEU A 128 -4.15 -18.27 5.25
CA LEU A 128 -2.77 -18.45 4.80
C LEU A 128 -2.63 -18.81 3.31
N PRO A 129 -3.34 -19.82 2.76
CA PRO A 129 -3.20 -20.16 1.33
C PRO A 129 -3.66 -19.02 0.42
N TYR A 130 -4.74 -18.34 0.81
CA TYR A 130 -5.30 -17.22 0.06
C TYR A 130 -4.36 -16.01 0.05
N THR A 131 -3.82 -15.62 1.21
CA THR A 131 -2.84 -14.53 1.33
C THR A 131 -1.55 -14.86 0.59
N ALA A 132 -1.07 -16.11 0.66
CA ALA A 132 0.10 -16.56 -0.10
C ALA A 132 -0.13 -16.42 -1.62
N ALA A 133 -1.31 -16.81 -2.12
CA ALA A 133 -1.67 -16.65 -3.52
C ALA A 133 -1.72 -15.18 -3.96
N ARG A 134 -2.29 -14.29 -3.14
CA ARG A 134 -2.31 -12.84 -3.42
C ARG A 134 -0.89 -12.26 -3.50
N TRP A 135 0.01 -12.68 -2.61
CA TRP A 135 1.43 -12.30 -2.69
C TRP A 135 2.10 -12.81 -3.96
N ALA A 136 1.92 -14.08 -4.32
CA ALA A 136 2.49 -14.65 -5.55
C ALA A 136 2.01 -13.89 -6.80
N VAL A 137 0.71 -13.61 -6.90
CA VAL A 137 0.14 -12.80 -7.99
C VAL A 137 0.67 -11.36 -7.97
N GLY A 138 0.78 -10.74 -6.78
CA GLY A 138 1.33 -9.40 -6.62
C GLY A 138 2.77 -9.31 -7.08
N ILE A 139 3.61 -10.28 -6.73
CA ILE A 139 5.01 -10.37 -7.17
C ILE A 139 5.08 -10.51 -8.69
N ALA A 140 4.35 -11.48 -9.25
CA ALA A 140 4.32 -11.69 -10.69
C ALA A 140 3.91 -10.41 -11.44
N ARG A 141 2.86 -9.72 -10.95
CA ARG A 141 2.41 -8.44 -11.53
C ARG A 141 3.49 -7.38 -11.55
N ARG A 142 4.29 -7.26 -10.49
CA ARG A 142 5.40 -6.28 -10.40
C ARG A 142 6.59 -6.66 -11.27
N SER A 143 6.76 -7.95 -11.53
CA SER A 143 7.81 -8.49 -12.39
C SER A 143 7.44 -8.46 -13.88
N LEU A 144 6.18 -8.18 -14.22
CA LEU A 144 5.78 -8.01 -15.61
C LEU A 144 6.45 -6.78 -16.22
N PRO A 145 6.89 -6.85 -17.49
CA PRO A 145 7.41 -5.69 -18.19
C PRO A 145 6.34 -4.59 -18.23
N PRO A 146 6.66 -3.32 -17.87
CA PRO A 146 5.71 -2.22 -17.98
C PRO A 146 5.25 -2.06 -19.43
N PHE A 147 4.00 -1.62 -19.64
CA PHE A 147 3.47 -1.39 -20.99
C PHE A 147 4.31 -0.40 -21.82
N THR A 148 5.08 0.46 -21.17
CA THR A 148 6.02 1.39 -21.81
C THR A 148 7.24 0.70 -22.44
N GLU A 149 7.46 -0.59 -22.17
CA GLU A 149 8.51 -1.41 -22.80
C GLU A 149 8.09 -2.02 -24.14
N LEU A 150 6.87 -1.77 -24.62
CA LEU A 150 6.51 -1.97 -26.02
C LEU A 150 6.81 -0.67 -26.79
N PRO A 151 8.02 -0.50 -27.34
CA PRO A 151 8.36 0.73 -28.03
C PRO A 151 7.46 0.90 -29.24
N THR A 152 6.90 2.08 -29.42
CA THR A 152 6.16 2.48 -30.63
C THR A 152 7.08 3.11 -31.68
N ARG A 153 8.39 3.11 -31.41
CA ARG A 153 9.45 3.65 -32.26
C ARG A 153 10.70 2.78 -32.11
N PRO A 154 11.42 2.45 -33.19
CA PRO A 154 12.68 1.71 -33.09
C PRO A 154 13.70 2.42 -32.20
N SER A 155 14.36 1.68 -31.32
CA SER A 155 15.26 2.21 -30.28
C SER A 155 16.59 2.70 -30.82
N GLU A 156 16.97 2.27 -32.02
CA GLU A 156 18.16 2.72 -32.75
C GLU A 156 18.04 4.15 -33.31
N LEU A 157 16.83 4.73 -33.32
CA LEU A 157 16.61 6.10 -33.79
C LEU A 157 16.95 7.10 -32.66
N THR A 158 18.06 7.81 -32.83
CA THR A 158 18.56 8.77 -31.83
C THR A 158 17.94 10.16 -31.96
N ASN A 159 17.25 10.45 -33.07
CA ASN A 159 16.64 11.75 -33.35
C ASN A 159 15.11 11.60 -33.50
N GLU A 160 14.36 12.49 -32.84
CA GLU A 160 12.90 12.52 -32.80
C GLU A 160 12.23 12.65 -34.17
N ILE A 161 12.90 13.21 -35.18
CA ILE A 161 12.33 13.37 -36.53
C ILE A 161 12.85 12.34 -37.54
N GLN A 162 13.68 11.39 -37.12
CA GLN A 162 14.27 10.38 -38.00
C GLN A 162 13.31 9.21 -38.26
N LEU A 163 13.22 8.76 -39.51
CA LEU A 163 12.52 7.54 -39.90
C LEU A 163 13.49 6.37 -40.08
N PRO A 164 13.03 5.12 -39.96
CA PRO A 164 13.80 3.95 -40.36
C PRO A 164 14.17 4.01 -41.84
N PRO A 165 15.33 3.45 -42.25
CA PRO A 165 15.76 3.45 -43.65
C PRO A 165 14.83 2.62 -44.55
N ASP A 166 14.12 1.63 -44.02
CA ASP A 166 13.12 0.83 -44.72
C ASP A 166 11.77 0.93 -43.99
N CYS A 167 10.80 1.56 -44.65
CA CYS A 167 9.43 1.71 -44.18
C CYS A 167 8.45 0.82 -44.96
N SER A 168 8.94 -0.21 -45.67
CA SER A 168 8.10 -1.16 -46.38
C SER A 168 7.19 -1.92 -45.42
N GLN A 169 6.03 -2.37 -45.92
CA GLN A 169 5.07 -3.14 -45.13
C GLN A 169 5.72 -4.40 -44.52
N VAL A 170 6.62 -5.05 -45.26
CA VAL A 170 7.32 -6.26 -44.82
C VAL A 170 8.26 -5.94 -43.65
N ALA A 171 9.11 -4.91 -43.77
CA ALA A 171 10.04 -4.51 -42.71
C ALA A 171 9.29 -4.05 -41.45
N CYS A 172 8.26 -3.21 -41.60
CA CYS A 172 7.42 -2.77 -40.49
C CYS A 172 6.72 -3.94 -39.80
N PHE A 173 6.19 -4.91 -40.55
CA PHE A 173 5.54 -6.09 -39.96
C PHE A 173 6.54 -6.99 -39.22
N ALA A 174 7.72 -7.21 -39.79
CA ALA A 174 8.79 -7.95 -39.12
C ALA A 174 9.20 -7.29 -37.80
N TRP A 175 9.33 -5.95 -37.78
CA TRP A 175 9.60 -5.19 -36.56
C TRP A 175 8.49 -5.35 -35.51
N VAL A 176 7.21 -5.30 -35.92
CA VAL A 176 6.07 -5.56 -35.03
C VAL A 176 6.16 -6.98 -34.44
N GLN A 177 6.39 -7.99 -35.29
CA GLN A 177 6.49 -9.39 -34.85
C GLN A 177 7.62 -9.58 -33.83
N GLN A 178 8.79 -8.97 -34.07
CA GLN A 178 9.93 -9.03 -33.16
C GLN A 178 9.59 -8.45 -31.78
N HIS A 179 9.04 -7.22 -31.72
CA HIS A 179 8.79 -6.54 -30.45
C HIS A 179 7.65 -7.17 -29.66
N VAL A 180 6.55 -7.50 -30.34
CA VAL A 180 5.42 -8.20 -29.72
C VAL A 180 5.83 -9.60 -29.26
N GLY A 181 6.64 -10.30 -30.07
CA GLY A 181 7.17 -11.63 -29.72
C GLY A 181 8.07 -11.60 -28.49
N ALA A 182 9.01 -10.65 -28.43
CA ALA A 182 9.90 -10.48 -27.28
C ALA A 182 9.14 -10.12 -26.00
N PHE A 183 8.20 -9.16 -26.08
CA PHE A 183 7.36 -8.80 -24.94
C PHE A 183 6.51 -9.98 -24.46
N ARG A 184 5.89 -10.72 -25.40
CA ARG A 184 5.13 -11.93 -25.08
C ARG A 184 5.97 -12.98 -24.37
N GLN A 185 7.19 -13.24 -24.83
CA GLN A 185 8.10 -14.19 -24.19
C GLN A 185 8.44 -13.79 -22.75
N GLN A 186 8.67 -12.50 -22.48
CA GLN A 186 8.91 -12.01 -21.12
C GLN A 186 7.70 -12.19 -20.21
N VAL A 187 6.50 -11.89 -20.72
CA VAL A 187 5.23 -12.10 -20.01
C VAL A 187 5.01 -13.59 -19.71
N GLU A 188 5.20 -14.47 -20.71
CA GLU A 188 5.06 -15.91 -20.55
C GLU A 188 6.06 -16.48 -19.53
N ALA A 189 7.32 -16.04 -19.56
CA ALA A 189 8.33 -16.46 -18.60
C ALA A 189 8.00 -16.01 -17.16
N THR A 190 7.46 -14.81 -16.99
CA THR A 190 7.06 -14.27 -15.67
C THR A 190 5.84 -14.99 -15.11
N LEU A 191 4.91 -15.39 -15.98
CA LEU A 191 3.67 -16.06 -15.62
C LEU A 191 3.74 -17.58 -15.76
N ASP A 192 4.95 -18.13 -15.88
CA ASP A 192 5.16 -19.57 -15.96
C ASP A 192 4.62 -20.27 -14.70
N GLY A 193 3.91 -21.39 -14.90
CA GLY A 193 3.25 -22.11 -13.81
C GLY A 193 4.21 -22.63 -12.75
N THR A 194 5.43 -23.01 -13.11
CA THR A 194 6.44 -23.48 -12.16
C THR A 194 7.01 -22.34 -11.32
N VAL A 195 7.20 -21.16 -11.94
CA VAL A 195 7.62 -19.93 -11.25
C VAL A 195 6.54 -19.48 -10.26
N LEU A 196 5.28 -19.45 -10.69
CA LEU A 196 4.15 -19.07 -9.84
C LEU A 196 3.96 -20.06 -8.67
N GLN A 197 4.07 -21.37 -8.92
CA GLN A 197 3.97 -22.39 -7.87
C GLN A 197 5.12 -22.28 -6.86
N ALA A 198 6.35 -22.03 -7.32
CA ALA A 198 7.50 -21.81 -6.45
C ALA A 198 7.27 -20.56 -5.57
N SER A 199 6.81 -19.46 -6.16
CA SER A 199 6.48 -18.24 -5.42
C SER A 199 5.38 -18.48 -4.37
N LEU A 200 4.31 -19.21 -4.74
CA LEU A 200 3.25 -19.58 -3.81
C LEU A 200 3.79 -20.39 -2.63
N ASN A 201 4.60 -21.41 -2.88
CA ASN A 201 5.17 -22.29 -1.85
C ASN A 201 6.07 -21.50 -0.88
N GLU A 202 6.93 -20.63 -1.42
CA GLU A 202 7.78 -19.74 -0.62
C GLU A 202 6.93 -18.85 0.31
N ARG A 203 5.85 -18.27 -0.22
CA ARG A 203 4.95 -17.42 0.57
C ARG A 203 4.16 -18.20 1.60
N MET A 204 3.71 -19.41 1.29
CA MET A 204 3.10 -20.30 2.28
C MET A 204 4.04 -20.62 3.43
N GLN A 205 5.32 -20.93 3.14
CA GLN A 205 6.34 -21.20 4.14
C GLN A 205 6.64 -19.96 5.00
N ARG A 206 6.72 -18.78 4.38
CA ARG A 206 6.95 -17.53 5.12
C ARG A 206 5.80 -17.22 6.07
N LEU A 207 4.56 -17.33 5.58
CA LEU A 207 3.36 -16.97 6.36
C LEU A 207 3.07 -17.99 7.46
N SER A 208 3.38 -19.27 7.28
CA SER A 208 3.19 -20.30 8.31
C SER A 208 4.11 -20.10 9.53
N GLY A 209 5.24 -19.41 9.36
CA GLY A 209 6.16 -19.07 10.42
C GLY A 209 5.76 -17.85 11.26
N LEU A 210 4.69 -17.13 10.92
CA LEU A 210 4.28 -15.93 11.64
C LEU A 210 3.53 -16.28 12.92
N THR A 211 4.09 -15.91 14.07
CA THR A 211 3.52 -16.16 15.39
C THR A 211 3.23 -14.86 16.16
N ALA A 212 3.90 -13.76 15.82
CA ALA A 212 3.67 -12.46 16.42
C ALA A 212 2.53 -11.71 15.70
N ILE A 213 1.69 -11.01 16.47
CA ILE A 213 0.57 -10.23 15.92
C ILE A 213 1.06 -9.10 15.02
N ASP A 214 2.14 -8.42 15.39
CA ASP A 214 2.70 -7.35 14.56
C ASP A 214 3.11 -7.87 13.18
N ASP A 215 3.72 -9.06 13.12
CA ASP A 215 4.04 -9.68 11.84
C ASP A 215 2.79 -10.01 11.03
N VAL A 216 1.74 -10.54 11.68
CA VAL A 216 0.46 -10.79 11.00
C VAL A 216 -0.14 -9.50 10.44
N LEU A 217 -0.19 -8.42 11.23
CA LEU A 217 -0.75 -7.13 10.81
C LEU A 217 0.10 -6.42 9.75
N ILE A 218 1.40 -6.75 9.67
CA ILE A 218 2.26 -6.35 8.56
C ILE A 218 1.92 -7.18 7.31
N TRP A 219 1.91 -8.51 7.37
CA TRP A 219 1.88 -9.37 6.19
C TRP A 219 0.49 -9.59 5.58
N TYR A 220 -0.58 -9.49 6.37
CA TYR A 220 -1.95 -9.74 5.93
C TYR A 220 -2.70 -8.43 5.65
N SER A 221 -3.62 -8.47 4.69
CA SER A 221 -4.60 -7.40 4.46
C SER A 221 -5.55 -7.30 5.66
N GLY A 222 -5.70 -6.09 6.20
CA GLY A 222 -6.64 -5.80 7.28
C GLY A 222 -8.09 -6.07 6.86
N LYS A 223 -8.45 -5.81 5.60
CA LYS A 223 -9.78 -6.13 5.04
C LYS A 223 -10.05 -7.63 5.05
N ASP A 224 -9.08 -8.44 4.63
CA ASP A 224 -9.20 -9.90 4.62
C ASP A 224 -9.30 -10.45 6.05
N LEU A 225 -8.46 -9.96 6.97
CA LEU A 225 -8.51 -10.35 8.39
C LEU A 225 -9.86 -9.99 9.02
N LEU A 226 -10.36 -8.78 8.78
CA LEU A 226 -11.67 -8.34 9.27
C LEU A 226 -12.80 -9.23 8.70
N ALA A 227 -12.72 -9.62 7.44
CA ALA A 227 -13.66 -10.58 6.84
C ALA A 227 -13.58 -11.95 7.53
N ALA A 228 -12.38 -12.47 7.77
CA ALA A 228 -12.18 -13.76 8.43
C ALA A 228 -12.56 -13.77 9.93
N LEU A 229 -12.59 -12.60 10.57
CA LEU A 229 -13.09 -12.40 11.94
C LEU A 229 -14.60 -12.18 12.01
N SER A 230 -15.29 -11.96 10.88
CA SER A 230 -16.71 -11.62 10.85
C SER A 230 -17.62 -12.59 11.60
N PRO A 231 -17.43 -13.94 11.54
CA PRO A 231 -18.25 -14.86 12.32
C PRO A 231 -18.15 -14.67 13.83
N LEU A 232 -16.98 -14.25 14.34
CA LEU A 232 -16.75 -14.00 15.76
C LEU A 232 -17.27 -12.62 16.16
N ILE A 233 -17.10 -11.61 15.31
CA ILE A 233 -17.68 -10.28 15.53
C ILE A 233 -19.20 -10.37 15.63
N ALA A 234 -19.83 -11.26 14.85
CA ALA A 234 -21.27 -11.48 14.86
C ALA A 234 -21.82 -12.01 16.21
N THR A 235 -20.99 -12.62 17.06
CA THR A 235 -21.42 -13.10 18.39
C THR A 235 -21.31 -12.03 19.48
N ARG A 236 -20.80 -10.84 19.14
CA ARG A 236 -20.59 -9.72 20.05
C ARG A 236 -21.68 -8.66 19.88
N PRO A 237 -21.82 -7.70 20.83
CA PRO A 237 -22.75 -6.58 20.68
C PRO A 237 -22.55 -5.82 19.35
N GLU A 238 -21.33 -5.81 18.83
CA GLU A 238 -20.94 -5.22 17.55
C GLU A 238 -21.20 -6.17 16.37
N ALA A 239 -22.38 -6.80 16.29
CA ALA A 239 -22.72 -7.93 15.40
C ALA A 239 -22.52 -7.72 13.86
N ASN A 240 -21.92 -6.61 13.45
CA ASN A 240 -21.60 -6.26 12.07
C ASN A 240 -20.15 -5.73 11.95
N PRO A 241 -19.30 -6.31 11.07
CA PRO A 241 -17.93 -5.83 10.85
C PRO A 241 -17.81 -4.35 10.50
N LYS A 242 -18.82 -3.76 9.83
CA LYS A 242 -18.85 -2.31 9.53
C LYS A 242 -19.12 -1.47 10.78
N VAL A 243 -19.90 -1.98 11.73
CA VAL A 243 -20.14 -1.32 13.03
C VAL A 243 -18.90 -1.42 13.88
N PHE A 244 -18.31 -2.62 13.98
CA PHE A 244 -17.03 -2.84 14.65
C PHE A 244 -15.95 -1.89 14.12
N ARG A 245 -15.68 -1.87 12.80
CA ARG A 245 -14.70 -0.95 12.19
C ARG A 245 -14.97 0.52 12.53
N ARG A 246 -16.23 0.94 12.49
CA ARG A 246 -16.61 2.34 12.80
C ARG A 246 -16.35 2.69 14.26
N GLN A 247 -16.58 1.77 15.18
CA GLN A 247 -16.28 1.96 16.60
C GLN A 247 -14.78 2.15 16.83
N LEU A 248 -13.95 1.36 16.14
CA LEU A 248 -12.49 1.50 16.17
C LEU A 248 -12.03 2.85 15.61
N SER A 249 -12.54 3.25 14.45
CA SER A 249 -12.23 4.58 13.86
C SER A 249 -12.69 5.72 14.77
N ARG A 250 -13.88 5.61 15.39
CA ARG A 250 -14.39 6.60 16.32
C ARG A 250 -13.53 6.73 17.57
N TRP A 251 -13.04 5.61 18.11
CA TRP A 251 -12.12 5.64 19.24
C TRP A 251 -10.85 6.45 18.93
N ILE A 252 -10.28 6.30 17.72
CA ILE A 252 -9.12 7.09 17.28
C ILE A 252 -9.48 8.57 17.16
N GLN A 253 -10.66 8.89 16.61
CA GLN A 253 -11.13 10.27 16.48
C GLN A 253 -11.30 10.95 17.84
N ASP A 254 -11.83 10.23 18.82
CA ASP A 254 -12.06 10.73 20.18
C ASP A 254 -10.76 10.76 21.01
N ARG A 255 -9.74 9.96 20.64
CA ARG A 255 -8.48 9.80 21.38
C ARG A 255 -7.25 9.77 20.46
N PRO A 256 -6.97 10.84 19.68
CA PRO A 256 -5.90 10.82 18.69
C PRO A 256 -4.50 10.69 19.32
N GLN A 257 -4.30 11.22 20.53
CA GLN A 257 -3.03 11.16 21.26
C GLN A 257 -2.70 9.71 21.68
N ASP A 258 -3.70 9.01 22.22
CA ASP A 258 -3.57 7.60 22.59
C ASP A 258 -3.32 6.73 21.35
N ALA A 259 -3.99 7.03 20.23
CA ALA A 259 -3.75 6.35 18.97
C ALA A 259 -2.31 6.54 18.48
N VAL A 260 -1.76 7.75 18.51
CA VAL A 260 -0.35 8.00 18.15
C VAL A 260 0.61 7.23 19.06
N ALA A 261 0.33 7.16 20.37
CA ALA A 261 1.14 6.40 21.31
C ALA A 261 1.11 4.88 21.05
N LEU A 262 0.00 4.35 20.50
CA LEU A 262 -0.10 2.95 20.11
C LEU A 262 0.70 2.62 18.83
N PHE A 263 0.91 3.60 17.94
CA PHE A 263 1.49 3.39 16.62
C PHE A 263 2.77 4.22 16.42
N PRO A 264 3.97 3.65 16.66
CA PRO A 264 5.24 4.36 16.48
C PRO A 264 5.41 4.97 15.07
N GLU A 265 4.90 4.29 14.05
CA GLU A 265 4.91 4.79 12.68
C GLU A 265 4.13 6.09 12.51
N TRP A 266 3.01 6.27 13.21
CA TRP A 266 2.22 7.48 13.13
C TRP A 266 2.94 8.64 13.81
N GLN A 267 3.63 8.38 14.92
CA GLN A 267 4.50 9.37 15.55
C GLN A 267 5.64 9.79 14.61
N ALA A 268 6.30 8.82 13.98
CA ALA A 268 7.36 9.08 13.00
C ALA A 268 6.85 9.84 11.77
N LEU A 269 5.63 9.56 11.31
CA LEU A 269 4.98 10.30 10.24
C LEU A 269 4.77 11.77 10.61
N LEU A 270 4.28 12.08 11.81
CA LEU A 270 4.11 13.47 12.25
C LEU A 270 5.44 14.25 12.24
N VAL A 271 6.54 13.60 12.65
CA VAL A 271 7.88 14.19 12.58
C VAL A 271 8.33 14.39 11.12
N ALA A 272 8.11 13.39 10.26
CA ALA A 272 8.46 13.48 8.84
C ALA A 272 7.69 14.60 8.13
N LEU A 273 6.41 14.79 8.44
CA LEU A 273 5.58 15.86 7.86
C LEU A 273 6.03 17.26 8.31
N ALA A 274 6.55 17.40 9.52
CA ALA A 274 7.09 18.66 10.02
C ALA A 274 8.47 19.00 9.42
N ASN A 275 9.28 17.98 9.11
CA ASN A 275 10.69 18.13 8.74
C ASN A 275 11.00 17.89 7.25
N ASN A 276 10.02 17.49 6.43
CA ASN A 276 10.19 17.45 4.98
C ASN A 276 10.61 18.82 4.43
#